data_AF-A0A972LY12-F1
#
_entry.id   AF-A0A972LY12-F1
#
_cell.length_a   1.000
_cell.length_b   1.000
_cell.length_c   1.000
_cell.angle_alpha   90.00
_cell.angle_beta   90.00
_cell.angle_gamma   90.00
#
_symmetry.space_group_name_H-M   'P 1'
#
loop_
_entity.id
_entity.type
_entity.pdbx_description
1 polymer ?
#
loop_
_entity_poly.entity_id
_entity_poly.type
_entity_poly.pdbx_seq_one_letter_code
_entity_poly.pdbx_strand_id
1 'polypeptide(L)'
;MAPATILLTQGELAITDSLTITGSGAELLTIDASGNDPTPDENNGDGSRVFNIDDGDNALIDVNISNSTLTGGDSPRSGGAISSFENLSVRNSTITGNSTRRAGGGVYAFGTTTIANSTISGNSADEGGGIYAYATTITESTIAGNSAISGGGGGIFSKLTTTISNSTISSNSASHDGGGIYIDFGTTTITSSIISNNSARDDRGGGIYASGTIYIIDSMISGNFAGSTGGGIWGIGDTSITHSTISGNSTGWKGGGIYALGITIITASTISDNSARLEGGGILAISRFPST
;
A
#
# COMPACT_ATOMS: atom_id res chain seq x y z
N MET A 1 -12.19 -1.26 29.44
CA MET A 1 -11.32 -2.42 29.77
C MET A 1 -9.88 -1.96 29.67
N ALA A 2 -8.95 -2.57 30.39
CA ALA A 2 -7.51 -2.28 30.22
C ALA A 2 -7.01 -2.95 28.93
N PRO A 3 -6.00 -2.38 28.23
CA PRO A 3 -5.36 -3.04 27.09
C PRO A 3 -4.77 -4.40 27.49
N ALA A 4 -4.87 -5.38 26.59
CA ALA A 4 -4.35 -6.72 26.75
C ALA A 4 -3.58 -7.16 25.50
N THR A 5 -2.52 -7.94 25.71
CA THR A 5 -1.69 -8.51 24.64
C THR A 5 -1.77 -10.03 24.66
N ILE A 6 -2.07 -10.61 23.51
CA ILE A 6 -1.85 -12.03 23.22
C ILE A 6 -0.48 -12.13 22.54
N LEU A 7 0.52 -12.59 23.29
CA LEU A 7 1.86 -12.82 22.75
C LEU A 7 1.95 -14.25 22.18
N LEU A 8 2.24 -14.38 20.90
CA LEU A 8 2.38 -15.66 20.22
C LEU A 8 3.79 -16.22 20.43
N THR A 9 3.90 -17.30 21.19
CA THR A 9 5.19 -17.94 21.53
C THR A 9 5.44 -19.25 20.80
N GLN A 10 4.46 -19.71 20.01
CA GLN A 10 4.49 -21.01 19.33
C GLN A 10 4.33 -20.87 17.80
N GLY A 11 4.44 -19.65 17.27
CA GLY A 11 4.31 -19.35 15.85
C GLY A 11 2.95 -18.78 15.45
N GLU A 12 2.71 -18.77 14.14
CA GLU A 12 1.54 -18.16 13.50
C GLU A 12 0.23 -18.89 13.78
N LEU A 13 -0.88 -18.17 13.71
CA LEU A 13 -2.23 -18.73 13.80
C LEU A 13 -2.71 -19.14 12.41
N ALA A 14 -2.80 -20.44 12.17
CA ALA A 14 -3.35 -21.01 10.93
C ALA A 14 -4.88 -20.95 10.93
N ILE A 15 -5.46 -20.48 9.83
CA ILE A 15 -6.91 -20.40 9.60
C ILE A 15 -7.22 -21.13 8.29
N THR A 16 -7.90 -22.26 8.40
CA THR A 16 -8.25 -23.17 7.29
C THR A 16 -9.75 -23.24 7.04
N ASP A 17 -10.54 -22.43 7.75
CA ASP A 17 -11.99 -22.40 7.65
C ASP A 17 -12.47 -20.95 7.70
N SER A 18 -13.65 -20.69 7.14
CA SER A 18 -14.28 -19.37 7.25
C SER A 18 -14.42 -18.97 8.72
N LEU A 19 -13.87 -17.80 9.08
CA LEU A 19 -13.71 -17.40 10.46
C LEU A 19 -13.96 -15.91 10.64
N THR A 20 -14.65 -15.55 11.71
CA THR A 20 -14.74 -14.16 12.18
C THR A 20 -14.00 -14.02 13.49
N ILE A 21 -12.98 -13.16 13.51
CA ILE A 21 -12.20 -12.77 14.68
C ILE A 21 -12.60 -11.35 15.06
N THR A 22 -13.17 -11.19 16.25
CA THR A 22 -13.58 -9.88 16.78
C THR A 22 -12.85 -9.60 18.07
N GLY A 23 -11.90 -8.66 18.02
CA GLY A 23 -11.24 -8.14 19.20
C GLY A 23 -12.11 -7.15 19.98
N SER A 24 -11.59 -6.70 21.12
CA SER A 24 -12.28 -5.75 22.00
C SER A 24 -12.13 -4.28 21.58
N GLY A 25 -11.28 -4.00 20.58
CA GLY A 25 -10.91 -2.68 20.08
C GLY A 25 -9.42 -2.64 19.73
N ALA A 26 -9.03 -1.90 18.69
CA ALA A 26 -7.62 -1.80 18.30
C ALA A 26 -6.71 -1.27 19.43
N GLU A 27 -7.24 -0.39 20.28
CA GLU A 27 -6.55 0.14 21.46
C GLU A 27 -6.58 -0.80 22.69
N LEU A 28 -7.33 -1.91 22.60
CA LEU A 28 -7.63 -2.78 23.73
C LEU A 28 -7.11 -4.21 23.57
N LEU A 29 -6.98 -4.70 22.34
CA LEU A 29 -6.43 -6.03 22.07
C LEU A 29 -5.29 -5.94 21.06
N THR A 30 -4.10 -6.31 21.51
CA THR A 30 -2.93 -6.55 20.66
C THR A 30 -2.70 -8.04 20.52
N ILE A 31 -2.48 -8.50 19.29
CA ILE A 31 -1.95 -9.84 18.97
C ILE A 31 -0.54 -9.61 18.42
N ASP A 32 0.44 -10.12 19.16
CA ASP A 32 1.86 -9.82 18.95
C ASP A 32 2.62 -11.10 18.58
N ALA A 33 3.19 -11.14 17.37
CA ALA A 33 3.94 -12.28 16.84
C ALA A 33 5.43 -12.28 17.23
N SER A 34 5.91 -11.30 17.99
CA SER A 34 7.34 -11.23 18.39
C SER A 34 7.74 -12.30 19.41
N GLY A 35 6.78 -13.00 20.03
CA GLY A 35 7.03 -13.93 21.12
C GLY A 35 7.78 -15.21 20.72
N ASN A 36 7.87 -15.51 19.43
CA ASN A 36 8.64 -16.63 18.89
C ASN A 36 9.78 -16.19 17.97
N ASP A 37 10.08 -14.89 17.95
CA ASP A 37 11.17 -14.28 17.20
C ASP A 37 12.48 -14.37 18.02
N PRO A 38 13.55 -15.02 17.52
CA PRO A 38 14.85 -15.06 18.18
C PRO A 38 15.51 -13.69 18.33
N THR A 39 15.19 -12.75 17.44
CA THR A 39 15.76 -11.40 17.35
C THR A 39 14.68 -10.33 17.13
N PRO A 40 13.76 -10.10 18.09
CA PRO A 40 12.58 -9.25 17.90
C PRO A 40 12.87 -7.76 17.66
N ASP A 41 14.12 -7.32 17.86
CA ASP A 41 14.58 -5.96 17.57
C ASP A 41 15.20 -5.85 16.16
N GLU A 42 15.31 -6.95 15.42
CA GLU A 42 15.85 -7.02 14.06
C GLU A 42 14.77 -7.48 13.08
N ASN A 43 14.62 -6.79 11.94
CA ASN A 43 13.72 -7.21 10.86
C ASN A 43 14.47 -8.14 9.90
N ASN A 44 14.83 -9.33 10.37
CA ASN A 44 15.71 -10.24 9.64
C ASN A 44 15.01 -11.48 9.02
N GLY A 45 13.72 -11.62 9.28
CA GLY A 45 12.85 -12.67 8.76
C GLY A 45 13.02 -14.00 9.49
N ASP A 46 13.37 -14.01 10.77
CA ASP A 46 13.54 -15.23 11.57
C ASP A 46 12.44 -15.47 12.61
N GLY A 47 11.43 -14.59 12.67
CA GLY A 47 10.19 -14.74 13.42
C GLY A 47 9.06 -15.43 12.66
N SER A 48 7.82 -15.15 13.07
CA SER A 48 6.60 -15.66 12.42
C SER A 48 5.64 -14.54 12.01
N ARG A 49 4.54 -14.92 11.37
CA ARG A 49 3.41 -14.03 11.11
C ARG A 49 2.41 -14.07 12.27
N VAL A 50 1.44 -13.16 12.27
CA VAL A 50 0.26 -13.30 13.14
C VAL A 50 -0.70 -14.34 12.58
N PHE A 51 -1.14 -14.17 11.32
CA PHE A 51 -2.13 -15.04 10.69
C PHE A 51 -1.63 -15.62 9.36
N ASN A 52 -1.86 -16.92 9.17
CA ASN A 52 -1.74 -17.61 7.91
C ASN A 52 -3.10 -18.17 7.50
N ILE A 53 -3.67 -17.62 6.43
CA ILE A 53 -5.03 -17.88 5.97
C ILE A 53 -4.95 -18.59 4.62
N ASP A 54 -5.08 -19.91 4.64
CA ASP A 54 -4.95 -20.80 3.50
C ASP A 54 -5.49 -22.18 3.92
N ASP A 55 -6.52 -22.69 3.26
CA ASP A 55 -7.03 -24.04 3.50
C ASP A 55 -6.35 -25.11 2.61
N GLY A 56 -5.49 -24.67 1.68
CA GLY A 56 -4.72 -25.51 0.78
C GLY A 56 -5.50 -26.00 -0.44
N ASP A 57 -6.73 -25.53 -0.66
CA ASP A 57 -7.51 -25.82 -1.86
C ASP A 57 -7.80 -24.57 -2.71
N ASN A 58 -8.72 -24.66 -3.66
CA ASN A 58 -9.01 -23.56 -4.61
C ASN A 58 -10.35 -22.85 -4.30
N ALA A 59 -11.15 -23.37 -3.37
CA ALA A 59 -12.42 -22.83 -2.98
C ALA A 59 -12.21 -21.78 -1.89
N LEU A 60 -12.55 -20.53 -2.21
CA LEU A 60 -12.25 -19.44 -1.30
C LEU A 60 -13.09 -19.49 -0.02
N ILE A 61 -12.44 -19.36 1.13
CA ILE A 61 -13.08 -19.11 2.43
C ILE A 61 -13.11 -17.61 2.76
N ASP A 62 -14.05 -17.20 3.63
CA ASP A 62 -14.15 -15.82 4.08
C ASP A 62 -13.60 -15.66 5.50
N VAL A 63 -12.55 -14.85 5.64
CA VAL A 63 -11.94 -14.52 6.94
C VAL A 63 -12.11 -13.04 7.24
N ASN A 64 -12.76 -12.76 8.36
CA ASN A 64 -13.09 -11.41 8.83
C ASN A 64 -12.36 -11.13 10.13
N ILE A 65 -11.45 -10.17 10.14
CA ILE A 65 -10.70 -9.74 11.32
C ILE A 65 -11.12 -8.31 11.67
N SER A 66 -11.44 -8.08 12.95
CA SER A 66 -11.81 -6.75 13.38
C SER A 66 -11.43 -6.40 14.81
N ASN A 67 -11.35 -5.10 15.08
CA ASN A 67 -11.22 -4.52 16.42
C ASN A 67 -9.97 -5.01 17.18
N SER A 68 -8.83 -5.08 16.50
CA SER A 68 -7.57 -5.58 17.07
C SER A 68 -6.35 -4.88 16.47
N THR A 69 -5.25 -4.88 17.22
CA THR A 69 -3.91 -4.53 16.73
C THR A 69 -3.13 -5.80 16.43
N LEU A 70 -2.51 -5.89 15.25
CA LEU A 70 -1.63 -6.97 14.81
C LEU A 70 -0.21 -6.42 14.64
N THR A 71 0.76 -7.00 15.34
CA THR A 71 2.14 -6.47 15.41
C THR A 71 3.20 -7.55 15.57
N GLY A 72 4.45 -7.16 15.36
CA GLY A 72 5.63 -7.96 15.75
C GLY A 72 5.87 -9.17 14.87
N GLY A 73 5.20 -9.29 13.72
CA GLY A 73 5.49 -10.36 12.79
C GLY A 73 6.76 -10.05 11.99
N ASP A 74 7.75 -10.95 11.99
CA ASP A 74 8.98 -10.88 11.20
C ASP A 74 9.17 -12.16 10.39
N SER A 75 8.36 -12.33 9.34
CA SER A 75 8.26 -13.63 8.67
C SER A 75 9.36 -13.86 7.62
N PRO A 76 9.94 -15.08 7.52
CA PRO A 76 10.79 -15.46 6.39
C PRO A 76 10.01 -15.57 5.05
N ARG A 77 8.68 -15.45 5.09
CA ARG A 77 7.76 -15.59 3.96
C ARG A 77 6.89 -14.32 3.83
N SER A 78 6.18 -14.14 2.72
CA SER A 78 5.39 -12.93 2.42
C SER A 78 4.28 -12.63 3.44
N GLY A 79 4.00 -11.40 3.82
CA GLY A 79 2.99 -11.09 4.84
C GLY A 79 3.64 -11.13 6.20
N GLY A 80 4.09 -10.00 6.73
CA GLY A 80 4.65 -9.94 8.09
C GLY A 80 3.57 -10.14 9.14
N ALA A 81 2.41 -9.48 9.02
CA ALA A 81 1.29 -9.72 9.93
C ALA A 81 0.34 -10.81 9.41
N ILE A 82 -0.12 -10.66 8.16
CA ILE A 82 -1.12 -11.54 7.54
C ILE A 82 -0.60 -12.03 6.20
N SER A 83 -0.68 -13.33 5.98
CA SER A 83 -0.62 -13.95 4.65
C SER A 83 -1.98 -14.59 4.36
N SER A 84 -2.62 -14.21 3.26
CA SER A 84 -3.91 -14.77 2.86
C SER A 84 -3.94 -15.19 1.40
N PHE A 85 -4.33 -16.44 1.15
CA PHE A 85 -4.67 -16.93 -0.18
C PHE A 85 -6.19 -16.90 -0.44
N GLU A 86 -6.95 -16.40 0.55
CA GLU A 86 -8.40 -16.45 0.65
C GLU A 86 -9.03 -15.05 0.57
N ASN A 87 -10.35 -14.96 0.80
CA ASN A 87 -10.99 -13.66 0.99
C ASN A 87 -10.70 -13.11 2.38
N LEU A 88 -10.12 -11.92 2.43
CA LEU A 88 -9.73 -11.24 3.65
C LEU A 88 -10.49 -9.94 3.84
N SER A 89 -11.17 -9.78 4.98
CA SER A 89 -11.71 -8.50 5.44
C SER A 89 -11.04 -8.08 6.74
N VAL A 90 -10.44 -6.89 6.76
CA VAL A 90 -9.88 -6.27 7.97
C VAL A 90 -10.65 -4.98 8.27
N ARG A 91 -11.22 -4.87 9.47
CA ARG A 91 -12.07 -3.73 9.86
C ARG A 91 -11.76 -3.19 11.24
N ASN A 92 -11.71 -1.86 11.40
CA ASN A 92 -11.51 -1.23 12.72
C ASN A 92 -10.26 -1.75 13.44
N SER A 93 -9.20 -2.05 12.68
CA SER A 93 -8.00 -2.71 13.18
C SER A 93 -6.75 -1.89 12.86
N THR A 94 -5.69 -2.18 13.59
CA THR A 94 -4.35 -1.64 13.33
C THR A 94 -3.41 -2.78 12.94
N ILE A 95 -2.67 -2.64 11.85
CA ILE A 95 -1.59 -3.55 11.46
C ILE A 95 -0.30 -2.75 11.45
N THR A 96 0.56 -2.97 12.44
CA THR A 96 1.71 -2.09 12.65
C THR A 96 2.98 -2.82 13.05
N GLY A 97 4.14 -2.30 12.65
CA GLY A 97 5.42 -2.84 13.09
C GLY A 97 5.64 -4.30 12.69
N ASN A 98 5.21 -4.67 11.48
CA ASN A 98 5.44 -6.01 10.93
C ASN A 98 6.40 -5.93 9.75
N SER A 99 7.19 -6.98 9.59
CA SER A 99 8.27 -7.05 8.62
C SER A 99 8.35 -8.41 7.93
N THR A 100 8.92 -8.40 6.73
CA THR A 100 9.38 -9.59 6.01
C THR A 100 10.44 -9.18 5.00
N ARG A 101 11.29 -10.11 4.56
CA ARG A 101 12.22 -9.93 3.42
C ARG A 101 11.62 -10.40 2.09
N ARG A 102 10.29 -10.37 2.00
CA ARG A 102 9.47 -10.79 0.85
C ARG A 102 8.41 -9.72 0.57
N ALA A 103 7.22 -10.11 0.14
CA ALA A 103 6.16 -9.17 -0.20
C ALA A 103 5.19 -8.95 0.97
N GLY A 104 4.67 -7.73 1.14
CA GLY A 104 3.59 -7.44 2.09
C GLY A 104 4.07 -7.37 3.54
N GLY A 105 4.58 -6.23 4.00
CA GLY A 105 5.08 -6.10 5.37
C GLY A 105 3.97 -6.25 6.40
N GLY A 106 2.83 -5.59 6.18
CA GLY A 106 1.62 -5.80 6.97
C GLY A 106 0.80 -6.97 6.41
N VAL A 107 0.36 -6.84 5.17
CA VAL A 107 -0.56 -7.79 4.53
C VAL A 107 -0.01 -8.25 3.19
N TYR A 108 0.06 -9.57 3.01
CA TYR A 108 0.17 -10.20 1.72
C TYR A 108 -1.14 -10.93 1.40
N ALA A 109 -1.78 -10.63 0.27
CA ALA A 109 -3.05 -11.23 -0.08
C ALA A 109 -3.19 -11.56 -1.58
N PHE A 110 -3.54 -12.81 -1.88
CA PHE A 110 -3.80 -13.28 -3.24
C PHE A 110 -5.28 -13.21 -3.61
N GLY A 111 -6.17 -13.57 -2.68
CA GLY A 111 -7.62 -13.45 -2.85
C GLY A 111 -8.12 -12.01 -2.77
N THR A 112 -9.44 -11.83 -2.69
CA THR A 112 -10.01 -10.48 -2.57
C THR A 112 -9.75 -9.91 -1.18
N THR A 113 -9.24 -8.67 -1.13
CA THR A 113 -8.88 -8.02 0.13
C THR A 113 -9.70 -6.76 0.34
N THR A 114 -10.33 -6.64 1.51
CA THR A 114 -11.03 -5.43 1.94
C THR A 114 -10.42 -4.91 3.22
N ILE A 115 -9.92 -3.67 3.19
CA ILE A 115 -9.46 -2.93 4.36
C ILE A 115 -10.42 -1.77 4.59
N ALA A 116 -11.06 -1.73 5.77
CA ALA A 116 -12.03 -0.69 6.10
C ALA A 116 -11.81 -0.10 7.48
N ASN A 117 -11.91 1.22 7.64
CA ASN A 117 -11.78 1.87 8.95
C ASN A 117 -10.54 1.43 9.74
N SER A 118 -9.42 1.19 9.05
CA SER A 118 -8.25 0.54 9.63
C SER A 118 -6.98 1.36 9.39
N THR A 119 -5.96 1.11 10.21
CA THR A 119 -4.63 1.70 10.06
C THR A 119 -3.61 0.63 9.72
N ILE A 120 -2.83 0.82 8.66
CA ILE A 120 -1.69 -0.04 8.31
C ILE A 120 -0.45 0.84 8.30
N SER A 121 0.42 0.67 9.29
CA SER A 121 1.51 1.62 9.52
C SER A 121 2.83 1.03 9.97
N GLY A 122 3.95 1.65 9.61
CA GLY A 122 5.26 1.24 10.12
C GLY A 122 5.64 -0.20 9.77
N ASN A 123 5.08 -0.76 8.68
CA ASN A 123 5.42 -2.09 8.21
C ASN A 123 6.49 -2.03 7.13
N SER A 124 7.28 -3.10 6.98
CA SER A 124 8.41 -3.14 6.05
C SER A 124 8.46 -4.44 5.25
N ALA A 125 8.72 -4.36 3.95
CA ALA A 125 8.91 -5.51 3.09
C ALA A 125 9.88 -5.20 1.94
N ASP A 126 10.30 -6.21 1.17
CA ASP A 126 11.03 -5.99 -0.08
C ASP A 126 10.12 -5.29 -1.09
N GLU A 127 8.87 -5.75 -1.22
CA GLU A 127 7.81 -5.16 -2.06
C GLU A 127 6.51 -5.01 -1.26
N GLY A 128 5.75 -3.93 -1.47
CA GLY A 128 4.49 -3.74 -0.76
C GLY A 128 4.69 -3.59 0.75
N GLY A 129 5.37 -2.51 1.16
CA GLY A 129 5.78 -2.30 2.55
C GLY A 129 4.61 -2.42 3.54
N GLY A 130 3.47 -1.82 3.22
CA GLY A 130 2.22 -2.01 3.97
C GLY A 130 1.44 -3.21 3.47
N ILE A 131 1.02 -3.14 2.21
CA ILE A 131 0.15 -4.12 1.56
C ILE A 131 0.79 -4.57 0.25
N TYR A 132 0.80 -5.87 0.02
CA TYR A 132 0.96 -6.46 -1.30
C TYR A 132 -0.28 -7.29 -1.62
N ALA A 133 -1.00 -6.92 -2.66
CA ALA A 133 -2.24 -7.61 -2.98
C ALA A 133 -2.60 -7.61 -4.48
N TYR A 134 -3.45 -8.56 -4.87
CA TYR A 134 -3.92 -8.68 -6.25
C TYR A 134 -5.13 -7.78 -6.50
N ALA A 135 -6.22 -8.01 -5.78
CA ALA A 135 -7.42 -7.18 -5.84
C ALA A 135 -7.74 -6.61 -4.46
N THR A 136 -7.76 -5.30 -4.33
CA THR A 136 -7.90 -4.63 -3.02
C THR A 136 -8.94 -3.52 -3.05
N THR A 137 -9.79 -3.48 -2.02
CA THR A 137 -10.65 -2.34 -1.70
C THR A 137 -10.22 -1.74 -0.37
N ILE A 138 -9.91 -0.45 -0.36
CA ILE A 138 -9.51 0.31 0.82
C ILE A 138 -10.50 1.44 1.02
N THR A 139 -11.12 1.49 2.20
CA THR A 139 -12.18 2.46 2.54
C THR A 139 -11.92 3.05 3.91
N GLU A 140 -12.04 4.37 4.06
CA GLU A 140 -11.98 5.03 5.38
C GLU A 140 -10.73 4.67 6.19
N SER A 141 -9.60 4.42 5.52
CA SER A 141 -8.42 3.82 6.14
C SER A 141 -7.18 4.69 5.97
N THR A 142 -6.17 4.43 6.82
CA THR A 142 -4.88 5.10 6.78
C THR A 142 -3.77 4.10 6.51
N ILE A 143 -3.01 4.30 5.43
CA ILE A 143 -1.82 3.51 5.08
C ILE A 143 -0.60 4.42 5.19
N ALA A 144 0.16 4.32 6.28
CA ALA A 144 1.17 5.35 6.58
C ALA A 144 2.50 4.86 7.14
N GLY A 145 3.61 5.47 6.70
CA GLY A 145 4.92 5.17 7.27
C GLY A 145 5.42 3.76 6.96
N ASN A 146 4.92 3.12 5.90
CA ASN A 146 5.36 1.80 5.48
C ASN A 146 6.52 1.90 4.47
N SER A 147 7.36 0.86 4.42
CA SER A 147 8.59 0.88 3.62
C SER A 147 8.77 -0.36 2.74
N ALA A 148 8.96 -0.16 1.43
CA ALA A 148 9.50 -1.16 0.51
C ALA A 148 11.03 -0.96 0.38
N ILE A 149 11.83 -1.91 0.84
CA ILE A 149 13.28 -1.74 1.02
C ILE A 149 14.10 -2.02 -0.24
N SER A 150 13.64 -2.93 -1.11
CA SER A 150 14.37 -3.36 -2.31
C SER A 150 13.51 -3.37 -3.58
N GLY A 151 12.25 -2.97 -3.47
CA GLY A 151 11.28 -2.95 -4.57
C GLY A 151 10.32 -1.75 -4.48
N GLY A 152 9.16 -1.90 -5.11
CA GLY A 152 8.16 -0.86 -5.23
C GLY A 152 7.00 -0.97 -4.23
N GLY A 153 6.15 0.07 -4.21
CA GLY A 153 4.90 0.07 -3.44
C GLY A 153 5.16 0.21 -1.94
N GLY A 154 5.71 1.33 -1.51
CA GLY A 154 6.03 1.55 -0.09
C GLY A 154 4.82 1.38 0.81
N GLY A 155 3.68 1.96 0.42
CA GLY A 155 2.39 1.74 1.08
C GLY A 155 1.68 0.51 0.52
N ILE A 156 1.41 0.53 -0.79
CA ILE A 156 0.60 -0.48 -1.48
C ILE A 156 1.31 -0.92 -2.75
N PHE A 157 1.43 -2.23 -2.93
CA PHE A 157 1.71 -2.85 -4.22
C PHE A 157 0.45 -3.60 -4.69
N SER A 158 -0.09 -3.19 -5.85
CA SER A 158 -1.26 -3.79 -6.46
C SER A 158 -0.91 -4.48 -7.78
N LYS A 159 -1.26 -5.77 -7.91
CA LYS A 159 -1.10 -6.51 -9.17
C LYS A 159 -2.26 -6.32 -10.15
N LEU A 160 -3.49 -6.21 -9.67
CA LEU A 160 -4.69 -6.09 -10.51
C LEU A 160 -5.50 -4.83 -10.14
N THR A 161 -6.77 -4.98 -9.78
CA THR A 161 -7.68 -3.85 -9.55
C THR A 161 -7.58 -3.36 -8.11
N THR A 162 -7.46 -2.05 -7.95
CA THR A 162 -7.49 -1.41 -6.62
C THR A 162 -8.53 -0.29 -6.57
N THR A 163 -9.38 -0.30 -5.54
CA THR A 163 -10.30 0.80 -5.24
C THR A 163 -9.92 1.41 -3.91
N ILE A 164 -9.69 2.72 -3.89
CA ILE A 164 -9.34 3.49 -2.69
C ILE A 164 -10.37 4.60 -2.56
N SER A 165 -11.03 4.67 -1.41
CA SER A 165 -12.02 5.72 -1.14
C SER A 165 -11.91 6.24 0.28
N ASN A 166 -12.12 7.54 0.46
CA ASN A 166 -12.13 8.20 1.77
C ASN A 166 -10.90 7.86 2.63
N SER A 167 -9.75 7.65 2.01
CA SER A 167 -8.57 7.08 2.67
C SER A 167 -7.35 7.99 2.55
N THR A 168 -6.38 7.79 3.43
CA THR A 168 -5.10 8.50 3.44
C THR A 168 -3.95 7.52 3.21
N ILE A 169 -3.12 7.77 2.21
CA ILE A 169 -1.88 7.04 1.94
C ILE A 169 -0.73 8.03 2.09
N SER A 170 0.04 7.94 3.18
CA SER A 170 0.99 9.00 3.49
C SER A 170 2.31 8.56 4.11
N SER A 171 3.37 9.31 3.83
CA SER A 171 4.68 9.07 4.44
C SER A 171 5.24 7.67 4.20
N ASN A 172 4.79 7.00 3.14
CA ASN A 172 5.34 5.70 2.76
C ASN A 172 6.57 5.89 1.86
N SER A 173 7.49 4.93 1.89
CA SER A 173 8.70 4.99 1.09
C SER A 173 8.98 3.70 0.33
N ALA A 174 9.46 3.83 -0.90
CA ALA A 174 10.04 2.75 -1.68
C ALA A 174 11.47 3.15 -2.09
N SER A 175 12.39 2.19 -2.11
CA SER A 175 13.69 2.40 -2.77
C SER A 175 13.49 2.59 -4.28
N HIS A 176 12.64 1.77 -4.89
CA HIS A 176 12.26 1.88 -6.30
C HIS A 176 10.92 2.62 -6.49
N ASP A 177 10.13 2.17 -7.45
CA ASP A 177 8.93 2.83 -7.95
C ASP A 177 7.75 2.83 -6.96
N GLY A 178 6.92 3.87 -7.00
CA GLY A 178 5.65 3.87 -6.27
C GLY A 178 5.84 4.02 -4.77
N GLY A 179 6.31 5.17 -4.31
CA GLY A 179 6.57 5.43 -2.89
C GLY A 179 5.31 5.23 -2.05
N GLY A 180 4.17 5.71 -2.53
CA GLY A 180 2.86 5.44 -1.93
C GLY A 180 2.23 4.18 -2.50
N ILE A 181 1.99 4.19 -3.81
CA ILE A 181 1.26 3.15 -4.51
C ILE A 181 2.03 2.73 -5.76
N TYR A 182 2.24 1.43 -5.91
CA TYR A 182 2.70 0.81 -7.15
C TYR A 182 1.57 -0.02 -7.77
N ILE A 183 1.23 0.27 -9.02
CA ILE A 183 0.20 -0.44 -9.80
C ILE A 183 0.89 -1.14 -10.97
N ASP A 184 0.97 -2.47 -10.89
CA ASP A 184 1.65 -3.29 -11.90
C ASP A 184 0.80 -3.48 -13.15
N PHE A 185 -0.48 -3.84 -12.96
CA PHE A 185 -1.46 -3.97 -14.03
C PHE A 185 -2.84 -3.54 -13.53
N GLY A 186 -3.83 -3.56 -14.42
CA GLY A 186 -5.23 -3.34 -14.07
C GLY A 186 -5.66 -1.88 -14.02
N THR A 187 -6.74 -1.63 -13.29
CA THR A 187 -7.34 -0.30 -13.11
C THR A 187 -7.34 0.05 -11.64
N THR A 188 -6.92 1.27 -11.32
CA THR A 188 -7.02 1.83 -9.98
C THR A 188 -7.96 3.02 -9.96
N THR A 189 -8.92 3.01 -9.03
CA THR A 189 -9.82 4.14 -8.80
C THR A 189 -9.57 4.72 -7.42
N ILE A 190 -9.32 6.01 -7.36
CA ILE A 190 -9.00 6.76 -6.13
C ILE A 190 -10.04 7.87 -6.02
N THR A 191 -10.88 7.81 -4.99
CA THR A 191 -11.99 8.76 -4.78
C THR A 191 -11.92 9.39 -3.41
N SER A 192 -12.11 10.71 -3.30
CA SER A 192 -12.18 11.40 -2.00
C SER A 192 -11.01 11.06 -1.05
N SER A 193 -9.81 10.89 -1.60
CA SER A 193 -8.65 10.35 -0.86
C SER A 193 -7.45 11.27 -0.94
N ILE A 194 -6.51 11.09 0.01
CA ILE A 194 -5.28 11.87 0.13
C ILE A 194 -4.09 10.94 -0.07
N ILE A 195 -3.19 11.29 -0.98
CA ILE A 195 -1.92 10.60 -1.21
C ILE A 195 -0.81 11.60 -1.03
N SER A 196 -0.12 11.55 0.11
CA SER A 196 0.78 12.65 0.47
C SER A 196 2.08 12.27 1.14
N ASN A 197 3.14 13.03 0.87
CA ASN A 197 4.45 12.86 1.50
C ASN A 197 5.06 11.46 1.28
N ASN A 198 4.67 10.77 0.20
CA ASN A 198 5.27 9.48 -0.14
C ASN A 198 6.53 9.69 -0.99
N SER A 199 7.46 8.74 -0.92
CA SER A 199 8.79 8.87 -1.51
C SER A 199 9.24 7.63 -2.26
N ALA A 200 9.49 7.75 -3.56
CA ALA A 200 10.23 6.78 -4.38
C ALA A 200 11.66 7.30 -4.52
N ARG A 201 12.60 6.82 -3.70
CA ARG A 201 13.89 7.50 -3.49
C ARG A 201 14.77 7.51 -4.73
N ASP A 202 14.87 6.37 -5.41
CA ASP A 202 15.82 6.19 -6.50
C ASP A 202 15.13 6.24 -7.87
N ASP A 203 13.82 5.99 -7.92
CA ASP A 203 13.06 5.85 -9.17
C ASP A 203 11.80 6.74 -9.25
N ARG A 204 10.66 6.20 -9.70
CA ARG A 204 9.55 6.98 -10.29
C ARG A 204 8.30 6.89 -9.44
N GLY A 205 7.39 7.84 -9.63
CA GLY A 205 6.06 7.78 -9.02
C GLY A 205 6.13 7.91 -7.50
N GLY A 206 6.52 9.09 -7.01
CA GLY A 206 6.68 9.32 -5.56
C GLY A 206 5.39 9.04 -4.79
N GLY A 207 4.28 9.56 -5.30
CA GLY A 207 2.94 9.21 -4.84
C GLY A 207 2.47 7.91 -5.44
N ILE A 208 2.36 7.90 -6.78
CA ILE A 208 1.80 6.78 -7.54
C ILE A 208 2.70 6.46 -8.72
N TYR A 209 3.06 5.18 -8.85
CA TYR A 209 3.53 4.57 -10.08
C TYR A 209 2.42 3.71 -10.68
N ALA A 210 2.13 3.86 -11.97
CA ALA A 210 1.18 3.00 -12.66
C ALA A 210 1.62 2.59 -14.06
N SER A 211 1.72 1.28 -14.23
CA SER A 211 1.68 0.64 -15.54
C SER A 211 0.24 0.47 -16.05
N GLY A 212 -0.74 0.39 -15.15
CA GLY A 212 -2.18 0.32 -15.44
C GLY A 212 -2.89 1.67 -15.60
N THR A 213 -4.22 1.64 -15.75
CA THR A 213 -5.06 2.86 -15.84
C THR A 213 -5.38 3.41 -14.46
N ILE A 214 -5.39 4.73 -14.28
CA ILE A 214 -5.76 5.38 -13.02
C ILE A 214 -6.90 6.38 -13.24
N TYR A 215 -7.91 6.31 -12.36
CA TYR A 215 -8.94 7.31 -12.18
C TYR A 215 -8.79 7.98 -10.82
N ILE A 216 -8.72 9.31 -10.81
CA ILE A 216 -8.52 10.13 -9.61
C ILE A 216 -9.65 11.15 -9.55
N ILE A 217 -10.48 11.04 -8.53
CA ILE A 217 -11.74 11.78 -8.43
C ILE A 217 -11.83 12.40 -7.04
N ASP A 218 -12.15 13.69 -6.95
CA ASP A 218 -12.33 14.40 -5.67
C ASP A 218 -11.16 14.22 -4.68
N SER A 219 -9.93 14.05 -5.17
CA SER A 219 -8.79 13.58 -4.39
C SER A 219 -7.62 14.57 -4.39
N MET A 220 -6.69 14.39 -3.46
CA MET A 220 -5.48 15.20 -3.34
C MET A 220 -4.22 14.35 -3.41
N ILE A 221 -3.29 14.71 -4.29
CA ILE A 221 -1.96 14.09 -4.40
C ILE A 221 -0.92 15.17 -4.15
N SER A 222 -0.26 15.13 -3.00
CA SER A 222 0.55 16.27 -2.56
C SER A 222 1.83 15.97 -1.82
N GLY A 223 2.86 16.80 -2.00
CA GLY A 223 4.12 16.68 -1.24
C GLY A 223 4.88 15.38 -1.52
N ASN A 224 4.57 14.65 -2.60
CA ASN A 224 5.25 13.40 -2.92
C ASN A 224 6.57 13.66 -3.66
N PHE A 225 7.54 12.76 -3.48
CA PHE A 225 8.89 12.88 -4.03
C PHE A 225 9.30 11.64 -4.84
N ALA A 226 9.81 11.86 -6.05
CA ALA A 226 10.46 10.82 -6.86
C ALA A 226 11.91 11.21 -7.20
N GLY A 227 12.87 10.33 -6.97
CA GLY A 227 14.27 10.55 -7.36
C GLY A 227 14.44 10.80 -8.86
N SER A 228 13.61 10.15 -9.68
CA SER A 228 13.67 10.18 -11.14
C SER A 228 12.52 10.97 -11.79
N THR A 229 11.32 10.40 -11.95
CA THR A 229 10.24 11.07 -12.69
C THR A 229 8.88 10.85 -12.06
N GLY A 230 7.96 11.79 -12.25
CA GLY A 230 6.60 11.67 -11.71
C GLY A 230 6.59 11.81 -10.19
N GLY A 231 6.90 12.99 -9.67
CA GLY A 231 6.92 13.23 -8.22
C GLY A 231 5.58 12.87 -7.57
N GLY A 232 4.48 13.33 -8.15
CA GLY A 232 3.13 12.94 -7.76
C GLY A 232 2.74 11.62 -8.41
N ILE A 233 2.66 11.62 -9.74
CA ILE A 233 2.18 10.49 -10.55
C ILE A 233 3.18 10.21 -11.65
N TRP A 234 3.53 8.95 -11.80
CA TRP A 234 4.15 8.41 -13.01
C TRP A 234 3.22 7.36 -13.63
N GLY A 235 2.86 7.52 -14.91
CA GLY A 235 1.89 6.65 -15.58
C GLY A 235 2.28 6.23 -16.99
N ILE A 236 2.30 4.92 -17.28
CA ILE A 236 2.25 4.40 -18.66
C ILE A 236 0.81 4.28 -19.14
N GLY A 237 -0.09 3.77 -18.31
CA GLY A 237 -1.50 3.66 -18.65
C GLY A 237 -2.21 5.02 -18.63
N ASP A 238 -3.46 5.02 -19.08
CA ASP A 238 -4.26 6.23 -19.14
C ASP A 238 -4.51 6.78 -17.72
N THR A 239 -4.46 8.10 -17.59
CA THR A 239 -4.64 8.81 -16.33
C THR A 239 -5.77 9.82 -16.48
N SER A 240 -6.84 9.63 -15.72
CA SER A 240 -7.98 10.56 -15.66
C SER A 240 -8.05 11.21 -14.30
N ILE A 241 -8.08 12.54 -14.26
CA ILE A 241 -8.10 13.35 -13.04
C ILE A 241 -9.29 14.29 -13.10
N THR A 242 -10.20 14.19 -12.14
CA THR A 242 -11.45 14.96 -12.09
C THR A 242 -11.67 15.54 -10.70
N HIS A 243 -12.01 16.83 -10.60
CA HIS A 243 -12.26 17.53 -9.34
C HIS A 243 -11.16 17.35 -8.28
N SER A 244 -9.90 17.24 -8.71
CA SER A 244 -8.79 16.83 -7.85
C SER A 244 -7.67 17.87 -7.82
N THR A 245 -6.79 17.75 -6.82
CA THR A 245 -5.62 18.64 -6.66
C THR A 245 -4.33 17.83 -6.67
N ILE A 246 -3.41 18.16 -7.57
CA ILE A 246 -2.06 17.61 -7.62
C ILE A 246 -1.07 18.74 -7.31
N SER A 247 -0.52 18.78 -6.09
CA SER A 247 0.22 19.96 -5.63
C SER A 247 1.46 19.71 -4.80
N GLY A 248 2.50 20.53 -4.96
CA GLY A 248 3.69 20.44 -4.11
C GLY A 248 4.50 19.15 -4.31
N ASN A 249 4.27 18.41 -5.39
CA ASN A 249 5.02 17.21 -5.68
C ASN A 249 6.33 17.56 -6.38
N SER A 250 7.38 16.80 -6.11
CA SER A 250 8.73 17.13 -6.56
C SER A 250 9.47 15.94 -7.12
N THR A 251 10.38 16.20 -8.05
CA THR A 251 11.22 15.14 -8.63
C THR A 251 12.62 15.59 -8.99
N GLY A 252 13.58 14.67 -8.88
CA GLY A 252 14.98 14.89 -9.24
C GLY A 252 15.24 15.05 -10.74
N TRP A 253 14.26 14.73 -11.60
CA TRP A 253 14.41 14.80 -13.06
C TRP A 253 13.22 15.51 -13.74
N LYS A 254 12.17 14.79 -14.16
CA LYS A 254 11.08 15.34 -15.01
C LYS A 254 9.67 14.97 -14.52
N GLY A 255 8.70 15.87 -14.74
CA GLY A 255 7.30 15.61 -14.39
C GLY A 255 7.07 15.67 -12.88
N GLY A 256 7.17 16.87 -12.28
CA GLY A 256 7.06 17.04 -10.82
C GLY A 256 5.71 16.60 -10.29
N GLY A 257 4.63 17.09 -10.90
CA GLY A 257 3.27 16.65 -10.59
C GLY A 257 2.96 15.34 -11.28
N ILE A 258 3.02 15.34 -12.61
CA ILE A 258 2.62 14.21 -13.45
C ILE A 258 3.67 13.98 -14.54
N TYR A 259 4.12 12.73 -14.67
CA TYR A 259 4.82 12.23 -15.83
C TYR A 259 3.96 11.14 -16.48
N ALA A 260 3.49 11.36 -17.71
CA ALA A 260 2.58 10.45 -18.39
C ALA A 260 3.10 10.04 -19.77
N LEU A 261 3.00 8.74 -20.07
CA LEU A 261 3.23 8.16 -21.39
C LEU A 261 1.93 7.71 -22.07
N GLY A 262 0.85 7.50 -21.28
CA GLY A 262 -0.51 7.25 -21.76
C GLY A 262 -1.34 8.52 -21.92
N ILE A 263 -2.63 8.38 -22.27
CA ILE A 263 -3.54 9.52 -22.40
C ILE A 263 -3.75 10.13 -21.01
N THR A 264 -3.64 11.45 -20.92
CA THR A 264 -3.92 12.19 -19.68
C THR A 264 -5.10 13.12 -19.90
N ILE A 265 -6.17 12.91 -19.12
CA ILE A 265 -7.37 13.75 -19.13
C ILE A 265 -7.47 14.43 -17.77
N ILE A 266 -7.56 15.76 -17.76
CA ILE A 266 -7.67 16.55 -16.54
C ILE A 266 -8.91 17.45 -16.68
N THR A 267 -9.89 17.24 -15.80
CA THR A 267 -11.17 17.96 -15.81
C THR A 267 -11.40 18.62 -14.46
N ALA A 268 -11.72 19.92 -14.46
CA ALA A 268 -12.07 20.68 -13.25
C ALA A 268 -11.10 20.45 -12.07
N SER A 269 -9.80 20.35 -12.34
CA SER A 269 -8.76 19.96 -11.39
C SER A 269 -7.63 20.98 -11.36
N THR A 270 -6.90 21.03 -10.24
CA THR A 270 -5.79 21.96 -10.02
C THR A 270 -4.46 21.25 -10.01
N ILE A 271 -3.50 21.73 -10.80
CA ILE A 271 -2.11 21.25 -10.82
C ILE A 271 -1.21 22.43 -10.49
N SER A 272 -0.68 22.52 -9.26
CA SER A 272 0.06 23.69 -8.78
C SER A 272 1.31 23.34 -7.98
N ASP A 273 2.27 24.25 -7.88
CA ASP A 273 3.41 24.15 -6.95
C ASP A 273 4.27 22.89 -7.08
N ASN A 274 4.16 22.19 -8.21
CA ASN A 274 4.93 21.00 -8.48
C ASN A 274 6.26 21.38 -9.13
N SER A 275 7.33 20.68 -8.77
CA SER A 275 8.70 21.02 -9.18
C SER A 275 9.45 19.84 -9.80
N ALA A 276 10.25 20.13 -10.81
CA ALA A 276 11.14 19.18 -11.46
C ALA A 276 12.48 19.86 -11.71
N ARG A 277 13.58 19.13 -11.56
CA ARG A 277 14.93 19.69 -11.77
C ARG A 277 15.19 20.08 -13.24
N LEU A 278 14.60 19.37 -14.18
CA LEU A 278 14.80 19.60 -15.63
C LEU A 278 13.56 20.21 -16.29
N GLU A 279 12.50 19.42 -16.46
CA GLU A 279 11.33 19.81 -17.28
C GLU A 279 10.02 19.31 -16.67
N GLY A 280 8.94 20.03 -16.96
CA GLY A 280 7.58 19.62 -16.59
C GLY A 280 7.33 19.64 -15.08
N GLY A 281 7.57 20.78 -14.43
CA GLY A 281 7.28 20.93 -12.99
C GLY A 281 5.85 20.49 -12.66
N GLY A 282 4.85 20.99 -13.39
CA GLY A 282 3.45 20.52 -13.32
C GLY A 282 3.25 19.17 -14.00
N ILE A 283 3.28 19.16 -15.34
CA ILE A 283 2.97 17.98 -16.17
C ILE A 283 4.03 17.83 -17.25
N LEU A 284 4.45 16.60 -17.51
CA LEU A 284 5.14 16.20 -18.73
C LEU A 284 4.41 14.99 -19.34
N ALA A 285 3.75 15.20 -20.48
CA ALA A 285 3.10 14.14 -21.23
C ALA A 285 3.85 13.88 -22.54
N ILE A 286 4.24 12.62 -22.79
CA ILE A 286 4.95 12.23 -24.01
C ILE A 286 4.06 11.24 -24.77
N SER A 287 3.37 11.71 -25.79
CA SER A 287 2.55 10.85 -26.64
C SER A 287 3.45 9.88 -27.41
N ARG A 288 3.38 8.58 -27.09
CA ARG A 288 3.84 7.54 -28.01
C ARG A 288 2.70 7.24 -28.97
N PHE A 289 2.78 7.74 -30.19
CA PHE A 289 1.94 7.20 -31.26
C PHE A 289 2.31 5.71 -31.40
N PRO A 290 1.34 4.78 -31.44
CA PRO A 290 1.65 3.41 -31.81
C PRO A 290 2.27 3.44 -33.21
N SER A 291 3.44 2.84 -33.36
CA SER A 291 3.96 2.52 -34.69
C SER A 291 2.92 1.63 -35.37
N THR A 292 2.32 2.16 -36.45
CA THR A 292 1.35 1.47 -37.30
C THR A 292 1.86 0.14 -37.81
#